data_AF-A0A933FJA5-F1
#
_entry.id   AF-A0A933FJA5-F1
#
_cell.length_a   1.000
_cell.length_b   1.000
_cell.length_c   1.000
_cell.angle_alpha   90.00
_cell.angle_beta   90.00
_cell.angle_gamma   90.00
#
_symmetry.space_group_name_H-M   'P 1'
#
loop_
_entity.id
_entity.type
_entity.pdbx_description
1 polymer ?
#
loop_
_entity_poly.entity_id
_entity_poly.type
_entity_poly.pdbx_seq_one_letter_code
_entity_poly.pdbx_strand_id
1 'polypeptide(L)'
;MPRATLAALPLLCALAAPAAAIRPITPPAPELPANHAWLNGEELTLARLRKRRVVLITFINSMSLNSVRTYKVLGAWWQRYNLAGLMIIGVHTPDFDFDSDPLRVKAAIKRYGVQFPVVLDNERLIWRAYGSEGWPTMVLIDHKGQIVFDRQGEGGYREFETEIRDALGRFNRYWAPESLPLVDDPPAKDCRSASPSTYLGSRRGRSIDLTLNPERGRDILASREGETGYKGKWTLERDAARLAMDNPLQHAYVRVLYRGAEGFALLGKSGKPTRMFVKQDDFWLHAGNAGPDVQWDETDRSFVLVSDARLYAVTKNATDAMHELALFPEHEDARAMGFEFSDFCQAPPPRG
;
A
#
# COMPACT_ATOMS: atom_id res chain seq x y z
N MET A 1 85.77 -8.63 23.55
CA MET A 1 84.37 -9.04 23.78
C MET A 1 83.47 -7.82 23.67
N PRO A 2 82.71 -7.69 22.57
CA PRO A 2 81.35 -7.18 22.66
C PRO A 2 80.36 -8.17 22.04
N ARG A 3 79.17 -8.23 22.65
CA ARG A 3 78.07 -9.16 22.39
C ARG A 3 77.39 -8.89 21.05
N ALA A 4 76.97 -9.98 20.41
CA ALA A 4 76.21 -10.02 19.18
C ALA A 4 74.78 -9.49 19.33
N THR A 5 74.32 -8.72 18.36
CA THR A 5 72.90 -8.39 18.13
C THR A 5 72.33 -9.34 17.09
N LEU A 6 71.55 -10.32 17.53
CA LEU A 6 70.66 -11.13 16.69
C LEU A 6 69.34 -10.36 16.51
N ALA A 7 69.06 -9.91 15.29
CA ALA A 7 67.75 -9.40 14.91
C ALA A 7 66.86 -10.58 14.51
N ALA A 8 65.81 -10.84 15.29
CA ALA A 8 64.76 -11.79 14.95
C ALA A 8 63.71 -11.10 14.06
N LEU A 9 63.52 -11.59 12.83
CA LEU A 9 62.40 -11.21 11.97
C LEU A 9 61.12 -11.93 12.46
N PRO A 10 59.98 -11.22 12.66
CA PRO A 10 58.71 -11.89 12.86
C PRO A 10 58.13 -12.29 11.50
N LEU A 11 57.88 -13.59 11.34
CA LEU A 11 57.13 -14.16 10.22
C LEU A 11 55.63 -13.86 10.47
N LEU A 12 55.04 -12.94 9.69
CA LEU A 12 53.62 -12.59 9.81
C LEU A 12 52.80 -13.16 8.65
N CYS A 13 51.84 -14.01 9.02
CA CYS A 13 50.53 -14.25 8.41
C CYS A 13 50.43 -14.46 6.89
N ALA A 14 50.34 -15.73 6.48
CA ALA A 14 49.59 -16.09 5.28
C ALA A 14 48.08 -16.04 5.59
N LEU A 15 47.40 -15.03 5.05
CA LEU A 15 45.94 -14.86 5.09
C LEU A 15 45.25 -16.01 4.36
N ALA A 16 44.25 -16.58 5.03
CA ALA A 16 43.33 -17.58 4.49
C ALA A 16 42.63 -17.06 3.22
N ALA A 17 42.46 -17.95 2.23
CA ALA A 17 41.63 -17.69 1.06
C ALA A 17 40.18 -17.41 1.49
N PRO A 18 39.45 -16.49 0.83
CA PRO A 18 38.06 -16.25 1.17
C PRO A 18 37.24 -17.49 0.84
N ALA A 19 36.54 -18.00 1.86
CA ALA A 19 35.47 -18.98 1.66
C ALA A 19 34.50 -18.40 0.62
N ALA A 20 34.34 -19.09 -0.51
CA ALA A 20 33.27 -18.78 -1.44
C ALA A 20 31.96 -18.85 -0.66
N ALA A 21 31.30 -17.71 -0.47
CA ALA A 21 30.01 -17.66 0.20
C ALA A 21 29.04 -18.57 -0.57
N ILE A 22 28.74 -19.73 0.01
CA ILE A 22 27.73 -20.65 -0.51
C ILE A 22 26.41 -19.89 -0.36
N ARG A 23 25.94 -19.29 -1.45
CA ARG A 23 24.60 -18.72 -1.49
C ARG A 23 23.61 -19.88 -1.33
N PRO A 24 22.62 -19.78 -0.44
CA PRO A 24 21.59 -20.80 -0.30
C PRO A 24 20.92 -21.06 -1.65
N ILE A 25 20.53 -22.31 -1.90
CA ILE A 25 19.74 -22.68 -3.09
C ILE A 25 18.43 -21.93 -2.97
N THR A 26 18.25 -20.87 -3.77
CA THR A 26 16.99 -20.17 -3.84
C THR A 26 16.01 -20.99 -4.69
N PRO A 27 14.72 -21.02 -4.32
CA PRO A 27 13.73 -21.72 -5.11
C PRO A 27 13.54 -21.02 -6.47
N PRO A 28 13.28 -21.79 -7.55
CA PRO A 28 12.84 -21.19 -8.80
C PRO A 28 11.54 -20.42 -8.56
N ALA A 29 11.41 -19.26 -9.20
CA ALA A 29 10.20 -18.45 -9.08
C ALA A 29 8.98 -19.22 -9.63
N PRO A 30 7.85 -19.29 -8.89
CA PRO A 30 6.62 -19.87 -9.40
C PRO A 30 6.16 -19.16 -10.69
N GLU A 31 5.73 -19.94 -11.69
CA GLU A 31 5.30 -19.40 -12.98
C GLU A 31 3.97 -18.63 -12.87
N LEU A 32 3.76 -17.66 -13.77
CA LEU A 32 2.50 -16.97 -13.95
C LEU A 32 1.52 -17.89 -14.70
N PRO A 33 0.34 -18.20 -14.12
CA PRO A 33 -0.65 -19.06 -14.76
C PRO A 33 -1.16 -18.45 -16.07
N ALA A 34 -1.43 -19.31 -17.04
CA ALA A 34 -1.96 -18.90 -18.34
C ALA A 34 -3.40 -18.36 -18.24
N ASN A 35 -3.86 -17.66 -19.28
CA ASN A 35 -5.25 -17.20 -19.45
C ASN A 35 -5.73 -16.21 -18.37
N HIS A 36 -4.82 -15.53 -17.69
CA HIS A 36 -5.17 -14.43 -16.81
C HIS A 36 -5.37 -13.15 -17.63
N ALA A 37 -6.21 -12.23 -17.16
CA ALA A 37 -6.38 -10.94 -17.79
C ALA A 37 -5.17 -10.05 -17.50
N TRP A 38 -4.67 -9.37 -18.54
CA TRP A 38 -3.55 -8.43 -18.45
C TRP A 38 -3.97 -7.01 -18.79
N LEU A 39 -3.37 -6.06 -18.07
CA LEU A 39 -3.46 -4.63 -18.30
C LEU A 39 -2.07 -4.09 -18.63
N ASN A 40 -2.01 -2.99 -19.38
CA ASN A 40 -0.75 -2.34 -19.80
C ASN A 40 0.24 -3.24 -20.57
N GLY A 41 -0.22 -4.35 -21.16
CA GLY A 41 0.62 -5.26 -21.92
C GLY A 41 -0.10 -6.54 -22.31
N GLU A 42 0.63 -7.40 -23.02
CA GLU A 42 0.22 -8.76 -23.34
C GLU A 42 0.59 -9.73 -22.20
N GLU A 43 0.06 -10.95 -22.28
CA GLU A 43 0.40 -12.02 -21.35
C GLU A 43 1.91 -12.34 -21.38
N LEU A 44 2.52 -12.35 -20.19
CA LEU A 44 3.92 -12.68 -19.98
C LEU A 44 4.05 -14.00 -19.20
N THR A 45 5.11 -14.74 -19.47
CA THR A 45 5.55 -15.88 -18.67
C THR A 45 6.98 -15.70 -18.23
N LEU A 46 7.32 -16.14 -17.02
CA LEU A 46 8.69 -16.12 -16.50
C LEU A 46 9.60 -16.99 -17.37
N ALA A 47 9.09 -18.10 -17.92
CA ALA A 47 9.82 -18.91 -18.88
C ALA A 47 10.32 -18.11 -20.10
N ARG A 48 9.52 -17.18 -20.62
CA ARG A 48 9.89 -16.30 -21.75
C ARG A 48 10.86 -15.19 -21.34
N LEU A 49 10.79 -14.71 -20.09
CA LEU A 49 11.64 -13.64 -19.57
C LEU A 49 13.01 -14.14 -19.09
N ARG A 50 13.10 -15.41 -18.72
CA ARG A 50 14.35 -16.06 -18.28
C ARG A 50 15.46 -15.89 -19.33
N LYS A 51 16.66 -15.59 -18.84
CA LYS A 51 17.88 -15.20 -19.58
C LYS A 51 17.78 -13.88 -20.36
N ARG A 52 16.65 -13.18 -20.30
CA ARG A 52 16.42 -11.93 -21.05
C ARG A 52 16.19 -10.73 -20.17
N ARG A 53 15.68 -10.93 -18.95
CA ARG A 53 15.29 -9.87 -18.02
C ARG A 53 15.59 -10.29 -16.58
N VAL A 54 15.87 -9.29 -15.75
CA VAL A 54 15.65 -9.37 -14.30
C VAL A 54 14.19 -9.02 -14.07
N VAL A 55 13.46 -9.77 -13.25
CA VAL A 55 12.01 -9.57 -13.06
C VAL A 55 11.72 -9.15 -11.63
N LEU A 56 10.89 -8.14 -11.44
CA LEU A 56 10.31 -7.74 -10.16
C LEU A 56 8.81 -8.04 -10.21
N ILE A 57 8.38 -9.04 -9.45
CA ILE A 57 6.96 -9.28 -9.19
C ILE A 57 6.56 -8.39 -8.02
N THR A 58 5.47 -7.62 -8.17
CA THR A 58 4.93 -6.82 -7.08
C THR A 58 3.43 -7.02 -6.92
N PHE A 59 3.03 -7.52 -5.76
CA PHE A 59 1.63 -7.67 -5.39
C PHE A 59 1.08 -6.31 -4.96
N ILE A 60 0.05 -5.85 -5.66
CA ILE A 60 -0.48 -4.50 -5.52
C ILE A 60 -2.00 -4.53 -5.42
N ASN A 61 -2.54 -3.49 -4.77
CA ASN A 61 -3.97 -3.27 -4.67
C ASN A 61 -4.25 -1.76 -4.60
N SER A 62 -5.09 -1.22 -5.49
CA SER A 62 -5.37 0.22 -5.53
C SER A 62 -6.21 0.77 -4.36
N MET A 63 -6.79 -0.12 -3.55
CA MET A 63 -7.52 0.23 -2.34
C MET A 63 -6.61 0.28 -1.11
N SER A 64 -5.41 -0.32 -1.17
CA SER A 64 -4.42 -0.28 -0.09
C SER A 64 -3.53 0.97 -0.19
N LEU A 65 -3.53 1.77 0.86
CA LEU A 65 -2.71 2.99 0.98
C LEU A 65 -1.22 2.68 0.84
N ASN A 66 -0.76 1.57 1.44
CA ASN A 66 0.62 1.11 1.32
C ASN A 66 1.01 0.90 -0.15
N SER A 67 0.16 0.19 -0.92
CA SER A 67 0.39 0.00 -2.37
C SER A 67 0.41 1.32 -3.12
N VAL A 68 -0.55 2.21 -2.83
CA VAL A 68 -0.69 3.50 -3.51
C VAL A 68 0.57 4.35 -3.34
N ARG A 69 1.17 4.37 -2.14
CA ARG A 69 2.44 5.05 -1.90
C ARG A 69 3.60 4.41 -2.65
N THR A 70 3.65 3.08 -2.68
CA THR A 70 4.70 2.32 -3.37
C THR A 70 4.68 2.50 -4.89
N TYR A 71 3.53 2.82 -5.52
CA TYR A 71 3.46 3.05 -6.97
C TYR A 71 4.43 4.11 -7.49
N LYS A 72 4.68 5.17 -6.71
CA LYS A 72 5.65 6.21 -7.09
C LYS A 72 7.06 5.65 -7.21
N VAL A 73 7.46 4.79 -6.28
CA VAL A 73 8.78 4.15 -6.27
C VAL A 73 8.91 3.15 -7.41
N LEU A 74 7.90 2.29 -7.59
CA LEU A 74 7.86 1.33 -8.70
C LEU A 74 7.90 2.03 -10.06
N GLY A 75 7.18 3.14 -10.21
CA GLY A 75 7.22 3.98 -11.42
C GLY A 75 8.62 4.56 -11.69
N ALA A 76 9.30 5.04 -10.64
CA ALA A 76 10.68 5.55 -10.77
C ALA A 76 11.66 4.44 -11.18
N TRP A 77 11.57 3.25 -10.57
CA TRP A 77 12.40 2.10 -10.95
C TRP A 77 12.09 1.61 -12.36
N TRP A 78 10.82 1.59 -12.77
CA TRP A 78 10.42 1.25 -14.13
C TRP A 78 11.09 2.18 -15.14
N GLN A 79 11.02 3.49 -14.92
CA GLN A 79 11.64 4.48 -15.80
C GLN A 79 13.17 4.34 -15.87
N ARG A 80 13.83 4.13 -14.73
CA ARG A 80 15.30 4.03 -14.63
C ARG A 80 15.86 2.74 -15.22
N TYR A 81 15.19 1.61 -14.98
CA TYR A 81 15.81 0.30 -15.14
C TYR A 81 15.17 -0.59 -16.21
N ASN A 82 14.01 -0.22 -16.79
CA ASN A 82 13.38 -1.02 -17.84
C ASN A 82 14.32 -1.28 -19.02
N LEU A 83 14.92 -0.23 -19.56
CA LEU A 83 15.85 -0.32 -20.70
C LEU A 83 17.18 -1.02 -20.33
N ALA A 84 17.53 -1.04 -19.04
CA ALA A 84 18.70 -1.77 -18.52
C ALA A 84 18.45 -3.29 -18.39
N GLY A 85 17.20 -3.73 -18.51
CA GLY A 85 16.82 -5.15 -18.44
C GLY A 85 15.87 -5.52 -17.31
N LEU A 86 15.44 -4.57 -16.47
CA LEU A 86 14.42 -4.84 -15.45
C LEU A 86 13.04 -4.98 -16.09
N MET A 87 12.26 -5.97 -15.69
CA MET A 87 10.84 -6.09 -16.01
C MET A 87 10.05 -6.04 -14.70
N ILE A 88 9.24 -5.01 -14.51
CA ILE A 88 8.30 -4.96 -13.38
C ILE A 88 6.97 -5.56 -13.86
N ILE A 89 6.41 -6.50 -13.09
CA ILE A 89 5.08 -7.06 -13.31
C ILE A 89 4.28 -6.82 -12.03
N GLY A 90 3.23 -6.02 -12.15
CA GLY A 90 2.23 -5.89 -11.09
C GLY A 90 1.33 -7.12 -11.07
N VAL A 91 1.10 -7.68 -9.91
CA VAL A 91 0.07 -8.70 -9.67
C VAL A 91 -1.02 -8.01 -8.87
N HIS A 92 -2.10 -7.63 -9.54
CA HIS A 92 -3.27 -7.05 -8.85
C HIS A 92 -4.04 -8.17 -8.19
N THR A 93 -4.00 -8.22 -6.86
CA THR A 93 -4.75 -9.19 -6.08
C THR A 93 -5.86 -8.46 -5.33
N PRO A 94 -7.16 -8.76 -5.59
CA PRO A 94 -8.26 -8.02 -4.97
C PRO A 94 -8.35 -8.24 -3.45
N ASP A 95 -8.56 -7.16 -2.72
CA ASP A 95 -8.95 -7.20 -1.31
C ASP A 95 -10.48 -7.24 -1.14
N PHE A 96 -11.20 -6.61 -2.06
CA PHE A 96 -12.66 -6.54 -2.09
C PHE A 96 -13.23 -7.19 -3.35
N ASP A 97 -14.46 -7.70 -3.28
CA ASP A 97 -15.06 -8.44 -4.41
C ASP A 97 -15.18 -7.54 -5.68
N PHE A 98 -15.55 -6.26 -5.50
CA PHE A 98 -15.66 -5.29 -6.60
C PHE A 98 -14.31 -4.91 -7.23
N ASP A 99 -13.20 -5.18 -6.54
CA ASP A 99 -11.84 -4.87 -6.99
C ASP A 99 -11.30 -5.94 -7.97
N SER A 100 -12.15 -6.89 -8.36
CA SER A 100 -11.87 -7.89 -9.39
C SER A 100 -12.24 -7.42 -10.81
N ASP A 101 -12.93 -6.29 -10.95
CA ASP A 101 -13.39 -5.74 -12.25
C ASP A 101 -12.20 -5.12 -13.02
N PRO A 102 -11.82 -5.67 -14.19
CA PRO A 102 -10.70 -5.18 -14.98
C PRO A 102 -10.80 -3.69 -15.36
N LEU A 103 -12.00 -3.17 -15.59
CA LEU A 103 -12.19 -1.76 -15.97
C LEU A 103 -11.91 -0.83 -14.80
N ARG A 104 -12.28 -1.22 -13.58
CA ARG A 104 -12.00 -0.47 -12.36
C ARG A 104 -10.52 -0.48 -12.05
N VAL A 105 -9.88 -1.66 -12.11
CA VAL A 105 -8.44 -1.79 -11.89
C VAL A 105 -7.69 -0.95 -12.92
N LYS A 106 -8.08 -1.01 -14.20
CA LYS A 106 -7.47 -0.19 -15.27
C LYS A 106 -7.60 1.32 -14.99
N ALA A 107 -8.75 1.78 -14.52
CA ALA A 107 -8.94 3.18 -14.16
C ALA A 107 -8.06 3.58 -12.96
N ALA A 108 -7.94 2.72 -11.95
CA ALA A 108 -7.16 2.97 -10.75
C ALA A 108 -5.64 2.98 -11.03
N ILE A 109 -5.12 1.99 -11.76
CA ILE A 109 -3.69 1.97 -12.11
C ILE A 109 -3.32 3.16 -13.02
N LYS A 110 -4.23 3.59 -13.90
CA LYS A 110 -4.06 4.80 -14.72
C LYS A 110 -3.99 6.06 -13.84
N ARG A 111 -4.90 6.19 -12.87
CA ARG A 111 -4.94 7.30 -11.89
C ARG A 111 -3.59 7.46 -11.17
N TYR A 112 -3.00 6.34 -10.75
CA TYR A 112 -1.72 6.36 -10.03
C TYR A 112 -0.48 6.29 -10.93
N GLY A 113 -0.63 6.40 -12.25
CA GLY A 113 0.49 6.46 -13.19
C GLY A 113 1.28 5.16 -13.34
N VAL A 114 0.66 4.01 -13.04
CA VAL A 114 1.27 2.69 -13.23
C VAL A 114 1.31 2.37 -14.72
N GLN A 115 2.54 2.24 -15.26
CA GLN A 115 2.79 2.02 -16.69
C GLN A 115 3.28 0.61 -17.03
N PHE A 116 3.80 -0.13 -16.05
CA PHE A 116 4.27 -1.49 -16.25
C PHE A 116 3.10 -2.48 -16.42
N PRO A 117 3.33 -3.66 -17.02
CA PRO A 117 2.31 -4.70 -17.16
C PRO A 117 1.73 -5.14 -15.82
N VAL A 118 0.41 -5.35 -15.78
CA VAL A 118 -0.31 -5.82 -14.58
C VAL A 118 -1.17 -7.03 -14.94
N VAL A 119 -1.00 -8.14 -14.21
CA VAL A 119 -1.86 -9.32 -14.30
C VAL A 119 -2.92 -9.27 -13.20
N LEU A 120 -4.16 -9.67 -13.51
CA LEU A 120 -5.26 -9.73 -12.56
C LEU A 120 -5.32 -11.12 -11.90
N ASP A 121 -4.99 -11.20 -10.61
CA ASP A 121 -4.96 -12.42 -9.81
C ASP A 121 -6.23 -12.55 -8.94
N ASN A 122 -7.39 -12.53 -9.59
CA ASN A 122 -8.70 -12.51 -8.92
C ASN A 122 -8.94 -13.75 -8.03
N GLU A 123 -8.34 -14.89 -8.38
CA GLU A 123 -8.47 -16.16 -7.65
C GLU A 123 -7.35 -16.36 -6.60
N ARG A 124 -6.44 -15.37 -6.46
CA ARG A 124 -5.28 -15.39 -5.57
C ARG A 124 -4.35 -16.59 -5.81
N LEU A 125 -4.25 -17.06 -7.05
CA LEU A 125 -3.40 -18.20 -7.43
C LEU A 125 -1.92 -17.80 -7.36
N ILE A 126 -1.57 -16.65 -7.95
CA ILE A 126 -0.20 -16.13 -7.94
C ILE A 126 0.17 -15.72 -6.51
N TRP A 127 -0.74 -15.03 -5.82
CA TRP A 127 -0.59 -14.64 -4.41
C TRP A 127 -0.20 -15.81 -3.51
N ARG A 128 -0.93 -16.93 -3.60
CA ARG A 128 -0.63 -18.14 -2.81
C ARG A 128 0.67 -18.79 -3.24
N ALA A 129 0.96 -18.85 -4.53
CA ALA A 129 2.18 -19.47 -5.05
C ALA A 129 3.46 -18.77 -4.54
N TYR A 130 3.39 -17.45 -4.35
CA TYR A 130 4.50 -16.64 -3.83
C TYR A 130 4.47 -16.45 -2.31
N GLY A 131 3.49 -17.02 -1.60
CA GLY A 131 3.38 -16.85 -0.15
C GLY A 131 3.22 -15.39 0.27
N SER A 132 2.56 -14.55 -0.54
CA SER A 132 2.31 -13.17 -0.18
C SER A 132 1.32 -13.10 1.00
N GLU A 133 1.58 -12.21 1.95
CA GLU A 133 0.74 -12.04 3.15
C GLU A 133 0.09 -10.66 3.23
N GLY A 134 0.55 -9.70 2.42
CA GLY A 134 0.06 -8.34 2.45
C GLY A 134 0.42 -7.51 1.22
N TRP A 135 -0.17 -6.33 1.16
CA TRP A 135 0.11 -5.34 0.12
C TRP A 135 0.94 -4.16 0.67
N PRO A 136 1.98 -3.72 -0.05
CA PRO A 136 2.58 -4.40 -1.19
C PRO A 136 3.41 -5.61 -0.75
N THR A 137 3.70 -6.51 -1.69
CA THR A 137 4.80 -7.49 -1.57
C THR A 137 5.66 -7.36 -2.81
N MET A 138 6.99 -7.37 -2.68
CA MET A 138 7.92 -7.28 -3.81
C MET A 138 8.85 -8.50 -3.81
N VAL A 139 9.02 -9.13 -4.97
CA VAL A 139 9.88 -10.31 -5.15
C VAL A 139 10.77 -10.09 -6.37
N LEU A 140 12.07 -10.09 -6.14
CA LEU A 140 13.09 -9.93 -7.17
C LEU A 140 13.57 -11.29 -7.66
N ILE A 141 13.52 -11.47 -8.98
CA ILE A 141 13.89 -12.69 -9.68
C ILE A 141 15.04 -12.35 -10.62
N ASP A 142 16.14 -13.08 -10.53
CA ASP A 142 17.28 -12.89 -11.40
C ASP A 142 17.02 -13.40 -12.84
N HIS A 143 17.97 -13.12 -13.74
CA HIS A 143 17.87 -13.58 -15.13
C HIS A 143 17.92 -15.12 -15.27
N LYS A 144 18.21 -15.89 -14.23
CA LYS A 144 18.15 -17.36 -14.26
C LYS A 144 16.77 -17.89 -13.83
N GLY A 145 15.88 -17.02 -13.39
CA GLY A 145 14.54 -17.37 -12.89
C GLY A 145 14.54 -17.76 -11.42
N GLN A 146 15.56 -17.37 -10.65
CA GLN A 146 15.64 -17.65 -9.22
C GLN A 146 15.20 -16.42 -8.43
N ILE A 147 14.41 -16.63 -7.38
CA ILE A 147 14.13 -15.56 -6.41
C ILE A 147 15.45 -15.23 -5.71
N VAL A 148 15.85 -13.96 -5.68
CA VAL A 148 17.12 -13.53 -5.07
C VAL A 148 16.93 -12.55 -3.92
N PHE A 149 15.77 -11.92 -3.85
CA PHE A 149 15.40 -11.00 -2.77
C PHE A 149 13.88 -10.85 -2.72
N ASP A 150 13.32 -10.60 -1.56
CA ASP A 150 11.90 -10.31 -1.38
C ASP A 150 11.66 -9.38 -0.20
N ARG A 151 10.50 -8.75 -0.18
CA ARG A 151 10.04 -7.89 0.90
C ARG A 151 8.52 -7.90 0.98
N GLN A 152 8.01 -8.13 2.18
CA GLN A 152 6.60 -7.95 2.53
C GLN A 152 6.40 -6.55 3.13
N GLY A 153 5.34 -5.85 2.73
CA GLY A 153 5.00 -4.52 3.24
C GLY A 153 5.76 -3.37 2.55
N GLU A 154 5.36 -2.16 2.93
CA GLU A 154 5.93 -0.91 2.42
C GLU A 154 7.36 -0.65 2.94
N GLY A 155 8.17 0.05 2.14
CA GLY A 155 9.51 0.53 2.53
C GLY A 155 10.65 -0.38 2.08
N GLY A 156 11.82 -0.21 2.67
CA GLY A 156 13.05 -0.89 2.25
C GLY A 156 13.54 -0.50 0.87
N TYR A 157 13.13 0.65 0.36
CA TYR A 157 13.33 0.99 -1.04
C TYR A 157 14.81 1.06 -1.41
N ARG A 158 15.66 1.60 -0.52
CA ARG A 158 17.11 1.68 -0.75
C ARG A 158 17.75 0.29 -0.85
N GLU A 159 17.39 -0.60 0.07
CA GLU A 159 17.89 -1.97 0.11
C GLU A 159 17.43 -2.73 -1.14
N PHE A 160 16.14 -2.66 -1.46
CA PHE A 160 15.57 -3.34 -2.61
C PHE A 160 16.14 -2.82 -3.95
N GLU A 161 16.33 -1.51 -4.10
CA GLU A 161 16.94 -0.93 -5.30
C GLU A 161 18.42 -1.32 -5.42
N THR A 162 19.13 -1.52 -4.31
CA THR A 162 20.49 -2.05 -4.32
C THR A 162 20.50 -3.47 -4.89
N GLU A 163 19.59 -4.33 -4.47
CA GLU A 163 19.46 -5.69 -5.02
C GLU A 163 19.03 -5.70 -6.50
N ILE A 164 18.17 -4.77 -6.92
CA ILE A 164 17.85 -4.57 -8.35
C ILE A 164 19.13 -4.28 -9.14
N ARG A 165 19.94 -3.31 -8.69
CA ARG A 165 21.18 -2.91 -9.38
C ARG A 165 22.17 -4.07 -9.43
N ASP A 166 22.33 -4.79 -8.33
CA ASP A 166 23.17 -5.97 -8.25
C ASP A 166 22.74 -7.08 -9.22
N ALA A 167 21.43 -7.35 -9.30
CA ALA A 167 20.89 -8.33 -10.24
C ALA A 167 21.10 -7.91 -11.70
N LEU A 168 20.94 -6.62 -12.02
CA LEU A 168 21.19 -6.06 -13.35
C LEU A 168 22.68 -6.11 -13.73
N GLY A 169 23.59 -5.78 -12.82
CA GLY A 169 25.03 -5.88 -13.06
C GLY A 169 25.49 -7.32 -13.32
N ARG A 170 24.89 -8.30 -12.65
CA ARG A 170 25.10 -9.73 -12.93
C ARG A 170 24.50 -10.19 -14.27
N PHE A 171 23.43 -9.54 -14.74
CA PHE A 171 22.77 -9.84 -16.02
C PHE A 171 23.51 -9.22 -17.21
N ASN A 172 23.92 -7.96 -17.10
CA ASN A 172 24.65 -7.23 -18.12
C ASN A 172 25.91 -6.59 -17.51
N ARG A 173 27.07 -7.24 -17.69
CA ARG A 173 28.38 -6.77 -17.20
C ARG A 173 28.82 -5.40 -17.73
N TYR A 174 28.18 -4.91 -18.81
CA TYR A 174 28.48 -3.61 -19.40
C TYR A 174 27.53 -2.51 -18.93
N TRP A 175 26.44 -2.89 -18.26
CA TRP A 175 25.59 -1.93 -17.57
C TRP A 175 26.28 -1.51 -16.27
N ALA A 176 26.38 -0.20 -16.07
CA ALA A 176 26.75 0.37 -14.79
C ALA A 176 25.53 1.12 -14.25
N PRO A 177 25.28 1.08 -12.94
CA PRO A 177 24.25 1.91 -12.35
C PRO A 177 24.56 3.37 -12.66
N GLU A 178 23.57 4.06 -13.22
CA GLU A 178 23.61 5.52 -13.38
C GLU A 178 23.95 6.15 -12.02
N SER A 179 24.63 7.31 -11.99
CA SER A 179 24.99 8.02 -10.75
C SER A 179 23.78 8.58 -9.98
N LEU A 180 22.59 8.05 -10.26
CA LEU A 180 21.34 8.42 -9.62
C LEU A 180 21.34 7.97 -8.15
N PRO A 181 20.90 8.84 -7.24
CA PRO A 181 20.71 8.45 -5.86
C PRO A 181 19.66 7.33 -5.77
N LEU A 182 19.92 6.39 -4.87
CA LEU A 182 18.95 5.39 -4.47
C LEU A 182 17.72 6.09 -3.88
N VAL A 183 16.55 5.49 -4.08
CA VAL A 183 15.31 5.93 -3.46
C VAL A 183 15.39 5.61 -1.97
N ASP A 184 15.39 6.64 -1.15
CA ASP A 184 15.34 6.49 0.30
C ASP A 184 13.94 6.13 0.77
N ASP A 185 13.90 5.34 1.83
CA ASP A 185 12.70 5.27 2.65
C ASP A 185 12.45 6.63 3.29
N PRO A 186 11.18 6.96 3.57
CA PRO A 186 10.90 8.12 4.39
C PRO A 186 11.62 8.00 5.75
N PRO A 187 12.13 9.12 6.30
CA PRO A 187 13.03 9.07 7.46
C PRO A 187 12.37 8.39 8.66
N ALA A 188 12.98 7.33 9.20
CA ALA A 188 12.43 6.49 10.27
C ALA A 188 12.49 7.12 11.69
N LYS A 189 13.05 8.33 11.82
CA LYS A 189 13.29 8.93 13.14
C LYS A 189 12.01 9.58 13.66
N ASP A 190 11.64 9.23 14.89
CA ASP A 190 10.44 9.71 15.59
C ASP A 190 9.10 9.30 14.93
N CYS A 191 9.12 8.28 14.06
CA CYS A 191 7.92 7.71 13.47
C CYS A 191 7.10 6.99 14.53
N ARG A 192 5.88 7.45 14.71
CA ARG A 192 4.89 6.80 15.56
C ARG A 192 4.06 5.87 14.68
N SER A 193 3.59 4.76 15.23
CA SER A 193 2.73 3.85 14.47
C SER A 193 1.35 4.48 14.25
N ALA A 194 0.92 4.54 13.00
CA ALA A 194 -0.48 4.83 12.69
C ALA A 194 -1.37 3.64 13.10
N SER A 195 -2.65 3.91 13.30
CA SER A 195 -3.65 2.88 13.56
C SER A 195 -3.69 1.84 12.43
N PRO A 196 -4.04 0.58 12.73
CA PRO A 196 -4.25 -0.42 11.71
C PRO A 196 -5.43 -0.06 10.81
N SER A 197 -5.42 -0.56 9.56
CA SER A 197 -6.58 -0.46 8.68
C SER A 197 -7.80 -1.14 9.31
N THR A 198 -8.97 -0.52 9.13
CA THR A 198 -10.24 -1.00 9.67
C THR A 198 -11.23 -1.28 8.56
N TYR A 199 -12.15 -2.23 8.79
CA TYR A 199 -13.16 -2.64 7.82
C TYR A 199 -14.55 -2.54 8.45
N LEU A 200 -15.55 -2.22 7.63
CA LEU A 200 -16.94 -2.02 8.08
C LEU A 200 -17.90 -3.12 7.61
N GLY A 201 -17.59 -3.82 6.51
CA GLY A 201 -18.44 -4.89 5.99
C GLY A 201 -18.52 -6.12 6.89
N SER A 202 -19.58 -6.92 6.78
CA SER A 202 -19.84 -8.09 7.65
C SER A 202 -18.77 -9.18 7.61
N ARG A 203 -17.96 -9.25 6.55
CA ARG A 203 -16.87 -10.23 6.40
C ARG A 203 -15.73 -10.01 7.40
N ARG A 204 -15.33 -8.76 7.62
CA ARG A 204 -14.13 -8.40 8.41
C ARG A 204 -14.41 -7.37 9.50
N GLY A 205 -15.49 -6.60 9.35
CA GLY A 205 -15.87 -5.56 10.27
C GLY A 205 -16.33 -6.10 11.62
N ARG A 206 -16.06 -5.29 12.63
CA ARG A 206 -16.39 -5.52 14.04
C ARG A 206 -16.99 -4.25 14.66
N SER A 207 -17.74 -3.51 13.85
CA SER A 207 -18.29 -2.21 14.24
C SER A 207 -19.39 -2.33 15.29
N ILE A 208 -19.36 -1.44 16.27
CA ILE A 208 -20.35 -1.36 17.34
C ILE A 208 -21.59 -0.60 16.84
N ASP A 209 -22.79 -1.13 17.07
CA ASP A 209 -24.02 -0.36 16.89
C ASP A 209 -24.18 0.64 18.04
N LEU A 210 -23.88 1.91 17.76
CA LEU A 210 -23.96 3.02 18.69
C LEU A 210 -25.41 3.43 19.00
N THR A 211 -26.38 3.00 18.19
CA THR A 211 -27.81 3.20 18.46
C THR A 211 -28.24 2.35 19.65
N LEU A 212 -27.73 1.11 19.71
CA LEU A 212 -27.99 0.17 20.80
C LEU A 212 -27.04 0.38 21.99
N ASN A 213 -25.90 1.06 21.78
CA ASN A 213 -24.89 1.33 22.80
C ASN A 213 -24.60 2.84 22.90
N PRO A 214 -25.58 3.66 23.31
CA PRO A 214 -25.44 5.13 23.30
C PRO A 214 -24.32 5.63 24.21
N GLU A 215 -24.01 4.94 25.31
CA GLU A 215 -22.90 5.30 26.20
C GLU A 215 -21.54 5.22 25.48
N ARG A 216 -21.32 4.21 24.64
CA ARG A 216 -20.12 4.09 23.80
C ARG A 216 -20.00 5.25 22.82
N GLY A 217 -21.13 5.76 22.34
CA GLY A 217 -21.16 6.93 21.46
C GLY A 217 -20.84 8.24 22.18
N ARG A 218 -21.13 8.35 23.49
CA ARG A 218 -20.88 9.56 24.30
C ARG A 218 -19.49 9.59 24.93
N ASP A 219 -18.99 8.45 25.37
CA ASP A 219 -17.72 8.36 26.09
C ASP A 219 -16.59 7.86 25.16
N ILE A 220 -16.02 8.79 24.41
CA ILE A 220 -14.86 8.53 23.53
C ILE A 220 -13.64 8.06 24.34
N LEU A 221 -13.51 8.46 25.62
CA LEU A 221 -12.39 8.04 26.48
C LEU A 221 -12.45 6.55 26.83
N ALA A 222 -13.64 5.93 26.76
CA ALA A 222 -13.83 4.49 26.91
C ALA A 222 -13.60 3.70 25.60
N SER A 223 -13.49 4.38 24.46
CA SER A 223 -13.21 3.76 23.16
C SER A 223 -11.71 3.46 22.98
N ARG A 224 -11.43 2.50 22.10
CA ARG A 224 -10.06 2.05 21.80
C ARG A 224 -9.66 2.48 20.39
N GLU A 225 -8.35 2.61 20.18
CA GLU A 225 -7.79 2.79 18.84
C GLU A 225 -8.24 1.66 17.90
N GLY A 226 -8.64 2.02 16.67
CA GLY A 226 -9.21 1.12 15.67
C GLY A 226 -10.67 0.73 15.92
N GLU A 227 -11.30 1.18 17.01
CA GLU A 227 -12.72 0.93 17.27
C GLU A 227 -13.56 1.64 16.21
N THR A 228 -14.41 0.87 15.52
CA THR A 228 -15.39 1.41 14.57
C THR A 228 -16.78 1.31 15.16
N GLY A 229 -17.64 2.25 14.79
CA GLY A 229 -19.04 2.24 15.20
C GLY A 229 -19.94 2.86 14.16
N TYR A 230 -21.22 2.55 14.22
CA TYR A 230 -22.24 3.18 13.38
C TYR A 230 -23.45 3.56 14.21
N LYS A 231 -24.08 4.69 13.86
CA LYS A 231 -25.35 5.16 14.41
C LYS A 231 -26.39 5.25 13.31
N GLY A 232 -27.63 4.91 13.64
CA GLY A 232 -28.74 4.87 12.69
C GLY A 232 -28.91 3.50 12.05
N LYS A 233 -29.74 3.42 11.00
CA LYS A 233 -30.07 2.15 10.34
C LYS A 233 -29.11 1.86 9.20
N TRP A 234 -28.31 0.82 9.37
CA TRP A 234 -27.29 0.39 8.40
C TRP A 234 -27.53 -1.04 7.93
N THR A 235 -27.20 -1.30 6.67
CA THR A 235 -27.10 -2.64 6.10
C THR A 235 -25.61 -2.99 5.97
N LEU A 236 -25.16 -4.01 6.71
CA LEU A 236 -23.79 -4.51 6.59
C LEU A 236 -23.70 -5.52 5.44
N GLU A 237 -23.32 -5.01 4.28
CA GLU A 237 -22.95 -5.83 3.13
C GLU A 237 -21.65 -6.59 3.43
N ARG A 238 -21.28 -7.54 2.58
CA ARG A 238 -20.07 -8.37 2.78
C ARG A 238 -18.82 -7.52 3.00
N ASP A 239 -18.65 -6.48 2.20
CA ASP A 239 -17.44 -5.64 2.15
C ASP A 239 -17.65 -4.19 2.55
N ALA A 240 -18.89 -3.77 2.79
CA ALA A 240 -19.23 -2.38 3.06
C ALA A 240 -20.36 -2.23 4.08
N ALA A 241 -20.36 -1.11 4.79
CA ALA A 241 -21.54 -0.58 5.44
C ALA A 241 -22.29 0.34 4.47
N ARG A 242 -23.58 0.06 4.29
CA ARG A 242 -24.50 0.84 3.47
C ARG A 242 -25.56 1.49 4.34
N LEU A 243 -25.81 2.77 4.11
CA LEU A 243 -26.92 3.47 4.74
C LEU A 243 -28.26 2.91 4.22
N ALA A 244 -29.22 2.64 5.11
CA ALA A 244 -30.47 1.98 4.73
C ALA A 244 -31.53 2.91 4.10
N MET A 245 -31.34 4.23 4.20
CA MET A 245 -32.26 5.26 3.67
C MET A 245 -31.56 6.62 3.67
N ASP A 246 -32.03 7.59 2.87
CA ASP A 246 -31.46 8.94 2.83
C ASP A 246 -31.36 9.62 4.21
N ASN A 247 -30.31 10.42 4.39
CA ASN A 247 -29.90 11.01 5.67
C ASN A 247 -29.65 12.54 5.54
N PRO A 248 -30.66 13.31 5.09
CA PRO A 248 -30.51 14.76 4.87
C PRO A 248 -30.24 15.54 6.18
N LEU A 249 -30.64 14.97 7.32
CA LEU A 249 -30.43 15.55 8.66
C LEU A 249 -29.13 15.05 9.32
N GLN A 250 -28.35 14.19 8.66
CA GLN A 250 -27.06 13.70 9.15
C GLN A 250 -27.10 13.08 10.56
N HIS A 251 -28.18 12.37 10.89
CA HIS A 251 -28.30 11.66 12.18
C HIS A 251 -27.65 10.28 12.15
N ALA A 252 -27.43 9.71 10.96
CA ALA A 252 -26.76 8.44 10.75
C ALA A 252 -25.31 8.66 10.30
N TYR A 253 -24.39 7.89 10.86
CA TYR A 253 -22.96 7.97 10.54
C TYR A 253 -22.23 6.66 10.85
N VAL A 254 -21.05 6.51 10.25
CA VAL A 254 -20.01 5.56 10.67
C VAL A 254 -18.82 6.34 11.22
N ARG A 255 -18.12 5.79 12.19
CA ARG A 255 -16.93 6.40 12.79
C ARG A 255 -15.78 5.42 12.98
N VAL A 256 -14.59 5.96 13.16
CA VAL A 256 -13.40 5.26 13.65
C VAL A 256 -12.61 6.14 14.63
N LEU A 257 -12.08 5.52 15.68
CA LEU A 257 -11.10 6.13 16.57
C LEU A 257 -9.71 5.75 16.10
N TYR A 258 -8.83 6.72 15.89
CA TYR A 258 -7.54 6.47 15.25
C TYR A 258 -6.43 7.42 15.71
N ARG A 259 -5.18 7.01 15.44
CA ARG A 259 -3.96 7.82 15.46
C ARG A 259 -3.30 7.75 14.09
N GLY A 260 -2.71 8.84 13.66
CA GLY A 260 -2.04 8.91 12.36
C GLY A 260 -1.87 10.35 11.89
N ALA A 261 -0.91 10.55 11.00
CA ALA A 261 -0.67 11.83 10.34
C ALA A 261 -1.75 12.13 9.30
N GLU A 262 -2.29 11.12 8.62
CA GLU A 262 -3.40 11.28 7.70
C GLU A 262 -4.42 10.15 7.89
N GLY A 263 -5.69 10.48 7.71
CA GLY A 263 -6.80 9.54 7.70
C GLY A 263 -7.40 9.43 6.31
N PHE A 264 -7.62 8.20 5.87
CA PHE A 264 -8.20 7.88 4.58
C PHE A 264 -9.48 7.09 4.78
N ALA A 265 -10.46 7.31 3.91
CA ALA A 265 -11.70 6.55 3.88
C ALA A 265 -11.80 5.74 2.58
N LEU A 266 -12.06 4.45 2.70
CA LEU A 266 -12.41 3.59 1.57
C LEU A 266 -13.91 3.77 1.30
N LEU A 267 -14.23 4.56 0.29
CA LEU A 267 -15.62 4.91 -0.03
C LEU A 267 -15.98 4.39 -1.42
N GLY A 268 -17.27 4.15 -1.62
CA GLY A 268 -17.85 3.80 -2.91
C GLY A 268 -19.31 4.21 -2.97
N LYS A 269 -19.97 3.89 -4.09
CA LYS A 269 -21.38 4.19 -4.28
C LYS A 269 -22.11 3.18 -5.17
N SER A 270 -23.43 3.08 -4.99
CA SER A 270 -24.37 2.69 -6.04
C SER A 270 -24.85 3.94 -6.78
N GLY A 271 -25.14 3.84 -8.08
CA GLY A 271 -25.79 4.95 -8.80
C GLY A 271 -24.93 6.22 -8.99
N LYS A 272 -25.52 7.38 -8.66
CA LYS A 272 -24.97 8.71 -8.97
C LYS A 272 -23.96 9.17 -7.92
N PRO A 273 -23.01 10.06 -8.27
CA PRO A 273 -22.12 10.67 -7.29
C PRO A 273 -22.89 11.23 -6.09
N THR A 274 -22.38 11.00 -4.89
CA THR A 274 -23.05 11.37 -3.63
C THR A 274 -22.07 11.98 -2.64
N ARG A 275 -22.56 12.85 -1.76
CA ARG A 275 -21.75 13.49 -0.73
C ARG A 275 -21.63 12.58 0.49
N MET A 276 -20.39 12.41 0.95
CA MET A 276 -20.08 11.87 2.27
C MET A 276 -19.58 13.02 3.13
N PHE A 277 -20.43 13.58 3.98
CA PHE A 277 -20.02 14.63 4.90
C PHE A 277 -19.06 14.08 5.95
N VAL A 278 -18.11 14.89 6.41
CA VAL A 278 -17.02 14.43 7.26
C VAL A 278 -16.79 15.35 8.44
N LYS A 279 -16.65 14.76 9.63
CA LYS A 279 -16.17 15.46 10.81
C LYS A 279 -14.96 14.77 11.42
N GLN A 280 -14.12 15.55 12.06
CA GLN A 280 -13.09 15.07 12.97
C GLN A 280 -13.32 15.70 14.35
N ASP A 281 -13.37 14.87 15.38
CA ASP A 281 -13.60 15.30 16.78
C ASP A 281 -14.85 16.18 16.92
N ASP A 282 -15.94 15.80 16.25
CA ASP A 282 -17.21 16.54 16.14
C ASP A 282 -17.18 17.90 15.39
N PHE A 283 -16.03 18.32 14.89
CA PHE A 283 -15.87 19.53 14.09
C PHE A 283 -15.80 19.23 12.59
N TRP A 284 -16.37 20.13 11.78
CA TRP A 284 -16.11 20.13 10.34
C TRP A 284 -14.63 20.40 10.09
N LEU A 285 -14.03 19.62 9.20
CA LEU A 285 -12.67 19.87 8.71
C LEU A 285 -12.57 21.25 8.07
N HIS A 286 -11.40 21.87 8.18
CA HIS A 286 -11.02 23.13 7.54
C HIS A 286 -9.72 22.94 6.74
N ALA A 287 -9.30 23.94 5.97
CA ALA A 287 -8.15 23.81 5.07
C ALA A 287 -6.81 23.41 5.76
N GLY A 288 -6.71 23.58 7.09
CA GLY A 288 -5.51 23.24 7.86
C GLY A 288 -5.42 21.75 8.25
N ASN A 289 -6.56 21.05 8.33
CA ASN A 289 -6.61 19.63 8.69
C ASN A 289 -7.33 18.74 7.65
N ALA A 290 -7.81 19.31 6.55
CA ALA A 290 -8.44 18.58 5.47
C ALA A 290 -7.43 17.96 4.50
N GLY A 291 -7.68 16.71 4.12
CA GLY A 291 -7.02 16.04 3.00
C GLY A 291 -7.49 16.59 1.64
N PRO A 292 -6.77 16.28 0.56
CA PRO A 292 -7.01 16.86 -0.77
C PRO A 292 -8.35 16.45 -1.42
N ASP A 293 -9.03 15.41 -0.94
CA ASP A 293 -10.33 14.99 -1.47
C ASP A 293 -11.52 15.69 -0.79
N VAL A 294 -11.27 16.47 0.25
CA VAL A 294 -12.31 17.19 1.00
C VAL A 294 -12.67 18.49 0.29
N GLN A 295 -13.97 18.75 0.22
CA GLN A 295 -14.61 19.94 -0.29
C GLN A 295 -15.52 20.53 0.81
N TRP A 296 -15.99 21.76 0.61
CA TRP A 296 -16.90 22.44 1.52
C TRP A 296 -18.17 22.85 0.77
N ASP A 297 -19.31 22.72 1.44
CA ASP A 297 -20.57 23.25 0.93
C ASP A 297 -20.72 24.75 1.26
N GLU A 298 -21.84 25.33 0.85
CA GLU A 298 -22.19 26.73 1.09
C GLU A 298 -22.30 27.14 2.58
N THR A 299 -22.25 26.17 3.50
CA THR A 299 -22.30 26.37 4.95
C THR A 299 -21.01 25.96 5.66
N ASP A 300 -19.90 25.83 4.91
CA ASP A 300 -18.59 25.40 5.40
C ASP A 300 -18.59 23.99 6.03
N ARG A 301 -19.55 23.12 5.66
CA ARG A 301 -19.53 21.72 6.06
C ARG A 301 -18.64 20.94 5.11
N SER A 302 -17.67 20.22 5.67
CA SER A 302 -16.76 19.41 4.88
C SER A 302 -17.43 18.12 4.39
N PHE A 303 -17.17 17.76 3.15
CA PHE A 303 -17.61 16.52 2.54
C PHE A 303 -16.60 16.01 1.52
N VAL A 304 -16.69 14.73 1.22
CA VAL A 304 -16.02 14.09 0.08
C VAL A 304 -17.08 13.77 -0.98
N LEU A 305 -16.82 14.14 -2.23
CA LEU A 305 -17.68 13.74 -3.35
C LEU A 305 -17.32 12.33 -3.81
N VAL A 306 -18.16 11.36 -3.47
CA VAL A 306 -17.94 9.94 -3.80
C VAL A 306 -18.43 9.65 -5.21
N SER A 307 -17.50 9.56 -6.16
CA SER A 307 -17.79 9.34 -7.59
C SER A 307 -17.39 7.93 -8.07
N ASP A 308 -16.44 7.30 -7.39
CA ASP A 308 -16.02 5.92 -7.63
C ASP A 308 -15.58 5.22 -6.34
N ALA A 309 -15.41 3.91 -6.40
CA ALA A 309 -14.89 3.11 -5.29
C ALA A 309 -13.37 3.27 -5.22
N ARG A 310 -12.86 3.97 -4.21
CA ARG A 310 -11.42 4.22 -4.03
C ARG A 310 -11.08 4.60 -2.59
N LEU A 311 -9.78 4.75 -2.35
CA LEU A 311 -9.26 5.45 -1.19
C LEU A 311 -9.39 6.97 -1.39
N TYR A 312 -10.01 7.65 -0.43
CA TYR A 312 -10.12 9.11 -0.37
C TYR A 312 -9.26 9.63 0.78
N ALA A 313 -8.46 10.66 0.53
CA ALA A 313 -7.60 11.32 1.51
C ALA A 313 -8.41 12.40 2.26
N VAL A 314 -8.69 12.16 3.54
CA VAL A 314 -9.73 12.87 4.28
C VAL A 314 -9.15 13.85 5.30
N THR A 315 -8.22 13.39 6.14
CA THR A 315 -7.66 14.24 7.20
C THR A 315 -6.14 14.35 7.08
N LYS A 316 -5.61 15.46 7.59
CA LYS A 316 -4.19 15.73 7.76
C LYS A 316 -3.98 16.31 9.16
N ASN A 317 -3.33 15.55 10.03
CA ASN A 317 -3.14 15.86 11.43
C ASN A 317 -1.75 16.47 11.65
N ALA A 318 -1.68 17.46 12.53
CA ALA A 318 -0.41 18.09 12.92
C ALA A 318 0.29 17.36 14.08
N THR A 319 -0.45 16.54 14.83
CA THR A 319 0.02 15.87 16.04
C THR A 319 -0.45 14.43 16.07
N ASP A 320 0.25 13.59 16.81
CA ASP A 320 -0.12 12.18 17.05
C ASP A 320 -1.19 12.03 18.15
N ALA A 321 -2.20 12.88 18.12
CA ALA A 321 -3.35 12.74 19.01
C ALA A 321 -4.25 11.59 18.53
N MET A 322 -5.03 11.06 19.46
CA MET A 322 -6.14 10.19 19.09
C MET A 322 -7.30 11.07 18.62
N HIS A 323 -7.89 10.71 17.50
CA HIS A 323 -8.96 11.43 16.84
C HIS A 323 -10.15 10.52 16.57
N GLU A 324 -11.34 11.10 16.53
CA GLU A 324 -12.54 10.47 15.96
C GLU A 324 -12.75 10.99 14.55
N LEU A 325 -12.77 10.10 13.55
CA LEU A 325 -13.20 10.43 12.19
C LEU A 325 -14.61 9.87 11.97
N ALA A 326 -15.56 10.74 11.65
CA ALA A 326 -16.95 10.38 11.42
C ALA A 326 -17.41 10.76 10.00
N LEU A 327 -18.12 9.83 9.35
CA LEU A 327 -18.63 9.96 7.99
C LEU A 327 -20.16 9.90 7.99
N PHE A 328 -20.78 10.91 7.40
CA PHE A 328 -22.22 11.14 7.34
C PHE A 328 -22.67 11.09 5.88
N PRO A 329 -23.11 9.93 5.37
CA PRO A 329 -23.62 9.85 4.01
C PRO A 329 -24.89 10.67 3.84
N GLU A 330 -25.02 11.39 2.72
CA GLU A 330 -26.25 12.14 2.40
C GLU A 330 -27.36 11.21 1.89
N HIS A 331 -26.99 10.25 1.04
CA HIS A 331 -27.92 9.32 0.38
C HIS A 331 -27.61 7.85 0.65
N GLU A 332 -28.62 6.98 0.52
CA GLU A 332 -28.49 5.52 0.67
C GLU A 332 -27.52 4.86 -0.33
N ASP A 333 -27.20 5.60 -1.40
CA ASP A 333 -26.26 5.18 -2.42
C ASP A 333 -24.80 5.13 -1.95
N ALA A 334 -24.45 5.78 -0.84
CA ALA A 334 -23.08 5.78 -0.32
C ALA A 334 -22.71 4.43 0.32
N ARG A 335 -21.43 4.05 0.18
CA ARG A 335 -20.80 2.90 0.85
C ARG A 335 -19.54 3.35 1.56
N ALA A 336 -19.36 2.86 2.77
CA ALA A 336 -18.09 2.94 3.49
C ALA A 336 -17.56 1.53 3.71
N MET A 337 -16.38 1.23 3.19
CA MET A 337 -15.75 -0.09 3.30
C MET A 337 -14.80 -0.18 4.49
N GLY A 338 -14.17 0.93 4.86
CA GLY A 338 -13.14 0.95 5.89
C GLY A 338 -12.37 2.26 5.94
N PHE A 339 -11.33 2.26 6.77
CA PHE A 339 -10.41 3.38 6.93
C PHE A 339 -8.96 2.89 6.91
N GLU A 340 -8.07 3.72 6.37
CA GLU A 340 -6.62 3.51 6.41
C GLU A 340 -5.93 4.76 6.94
N PHE A 341 -4.71 4.59 7.47
CA PHE A 341 -3.99 5.64 8.17
C PHE A 341 -2.52 5.65 7.76
N SER A 342 -1.91 6.83 7.72
CA SER A 342 -0.47 6.99 7.52
C SER A 342 0.19 7.52 8.78
N ASP A 343 1.46 7.19 8.96
CA ASP A 343 2.29 7.81 9.99
C ASP A 343 2.94 9.12 9.52
N PHE A 344 3.64 9.80 10.42
CA PHE A 344 4.28 11.10 10.16
C PHE A 344 5.53 11.04 9.27
N CYS A 345 6.00 9.83 8.97
CA CYS A 345 7.19 9.62 8.18
C CYS A 345 6.84 9.24 6.76
N GLN A 346 5.80 8.42 6.56
CA GLN A 346 5.36 7.97 5.24
C GLN A 346 5.12 9.13 4.28
N ALA A 347 5.60 8.96 3.04
CA ALA A 347 5.35 9.96 2.00
C ALA A 347 3.85 9.98 1.65
N PRO A 348 3.26 11.17 1.39
CA PRO A 348 1.87 11.21 0.96
C PRO A 348 1.70 10.44 -0.36
N PRO A 349 0.56 9.76 -0.58
CA PRO A 349 0.31 9.05 -1.82
C PRO A 349 0.36 10.00 -3.04
N PRO A 350 0.72 9.49 -4.23
CA PRO A 350 0.61 10.27 -5.46
C PRO A 350 -0.83 10.78 -5.62
N ARG A 351 -0.97 12.04 -6.04
CA ARG A 351 -2.28 12.63 -6.34
C ARG A 351 -2.86 11.94 -7.58
N GLY A 352 -4.07 11.43 -7.45
CA GLY A 352 -4.85 10.82 -8.52
C GLY A 352 -5.64 11.82 -9.35
#